data_AF-A0A7C1TKP9-F1
#
_entry.id   AF-A0A7C1TKP9-F1
#
_cell.length_a   1.000
_cell.length_b   1.000
_cell.length_c   1.000
_cell.angle_alpha   90.00
_cell.angle_beta   90.00
_cell.angle_gamma   90.00
#
_symmetry.space_group_name_H-M   'P 1'
#
loop_
_entity.id
_entity.type
_entity.pdbx_description
1 polymer ?
#
loop_
_entity_poly.entity_id
_entity_poly.type
_entity_poly.pdbx_seq_one_letter_code
_entity_poly.pdbx_strand_id
1 'polypeptide(L)'
;MKVLFWLAVIGGLGYLFYQEIYTDYSRPMEITDPVYGQFRLNISFPDRELKWDFFVKYASFDECRQRIGGNMPEMLEDCEICEVTRSECKKELDSRQMAMFRNEPHFVTYLAGTAGNGTERDGRLIIWGLSKAEAEIACRAMLKDVATHYSGKLECI
;
A
#
# COMPACT_ATOMS: atom_id res chain seq x y z
N MET A 1 -3.26 1.22 26.43
CA MET A 1 -2.55 0.12 25.73
C MET A 1 -3.09 -0.17 24.34
N LYS A 2 -4.41 -0.34 24.11
CA LYS A 2 -4.95 -0.60 22.75
C LYS A 2 -4.50 0.41 21.69
N VAL A 3 -4.56 1.72 21.98
CA VAL A 3 -4.18 2.77 20.99
C VAL A 3 -2.72 2.70 20.54
N LEU A 4 -1.79 2.41 21.46
CA LEU A 4 -0.35 2.27 21.14
C LEU A 4 -0.08 1.05 20.26
N PHE A 5 -0.78 -0.06 20.52
CA PHE A 5 -0.67 -1.25 19.70
C PHE A 5 -1.19 -1.02 18.27
N TRP A 6 -2.32 -0.32 18.13
CA TRP A 6 -2.84 0.08 16.82
C TRP A 6 -1.90 0.99 16.05
N LEU A 7 -1.26 1.96 16.72
CA LEU A 7 -0.29 2.84 16.09
C LEU A 7 0.99 2.09 15.66
N ALA A 8 1.45 1.12 16.44
CA ALA A 8 2.61 0.29 16.08
C ALA A 8 2.32 -0.59 14.86
N VAL A 9 1.12 -1.20 14.82
CA VAL A 9 0.62 -1.89 13.62
C VAL A 9 0.65 -0.89 12.47
N ILE A 10 -0.09 0.24 12.54
CA ILE A 10 -0.16 1.29 11.50
C ILE A 10 1.20 1.77 10.99
N GLY A 11 2.18 1.98 11.88
CA GLY A 11 3.54 2.36 11.47
C GLY A 11 4.22 1.28 10.64
N GLY A 12 4.10 0.01 11.03
CA GLY A 12 4.57 -1.12 10.21
C GLY A 12 3.92 -1.17 8.83
N LEU A 13 2.68 -0.70 8.72
CA LEU A 13 1.89 -0.71 7.48
C LEU A 13 2.37 0.37 6.51
N GLY A 14 2.63 1.57 7.06
CA GLY A 14 3.27 2.66 6.32
C GLY A 14 4.64 2.25 5.81
N TYR A 15 5.41 1.51 6.62
CA TYR A 15 6.70 0.97 6.22
C TYR A 15 6.59 -0.06 5.09
N LEU A 16 5.64 -1.00 5.16
CA LEU A 16 5.37 -1.95 4.07
C LEU A 16 4.97 -1.22 2.78
N PHE A 17 4.09 -0.22 2.89
CA PHE A 17 3.70 0.61 1.76
C PHE A 17 4.90 1.34 1.15
N TYR A 18 5.75 1.95 1.98
CA TYR A 18 6.98 2.61 1.54
C TYR A 18 7.90 1.64 0.78
N GLN A 19 8.19 0.47 1.35
CA GLN A 19 9.07 -0.51 0.71
C GLN A 19 8.53 -0.96 -0.65
N GLU A 20 7.21 -1.08 -0.77
CA GLU A 20 6.58 -1.49 -2.00
C GLU A 20 6.68 -0.41 -3.09
N ILE A 21 6.44 0.87 -2.73
CA ILE A 21 6.45 1.98 -3.69
C ILE A 21 7.85 2.54 -3.97
N TYR A 22 8.86 2.22 -3.15
CA TYR A 22 10.24 2.70 -3.31
C TYR A 22 11.18 1.57 -3.74
N THR A 23 12.00 1.74 -4.78
CA THR A 23 12.97 0.76 -5.28
C THR A 23 14.39 1.32 -5.29
N ASP A 24 15.40 0.48 -5.02
CA ASP A 24 16.82 0.88 -5.04
C ASP A 24 17.38 1.11 -6.46
N TYR A 25 16.60 0.82 -7.50
CA TYR A 25 17.01 0.98 -8.89
C TYR A 25 16.23 2.10 -9.57
N SER A 26 16.95 3.09 -10.10
CA SER A 26 16.33 4.13 -10.92
C SER A 26 15.73 3.51 -12.19
N ARG A 27 14.43 3.65 -12.36
CA ARG A 27 13.63 3.14 -13.48
C ARG A 27 12.97 4.30 -14.21
N PRO A 28 12.33 4.08 -15.38
CA PRO A 28 11.58 5.13 -16.03
C PRO A 28 10.56 5.73 -15.08
N MET A 29 10.59 7.06 -14.91
CA MET A 29 9.63 7.77 -14.06
C MET A 29 8.22 7.74 -14.68
N GLU A 30 8.14 7.77 -16.01
CA GLU A 30 6.90 7.64 -16.75
C GLU A 30 6.66 6.18 -17.15
N ILE A 31 5.50 5.64 -16.77
CA ILE A 31 5.05 4.29 -17.11
C ILE A 31 3.83 4.40 -18.02
N THR A 32 4.01 4.12 -19.31
CA THR A 32 2.96 4.27 -20.33
C THR A 32 2.11 3.01 -20.53
N ASP A 33 2.65 1.82 -20.23
CA ASP A 33 1.96 0.53 -20.27
C ASP A 33 2.11 -0.20 -18.92
N PRO A 34 1.38 0.25 -17.88
CA PRO A 34 1.59 -0.24 -16.52
C PRO A 34 1.19 -1.71 -16.37
N VAL A 35 1.96 -2.43 -15.57
CA VAL A 35 1.51 -3.66 -14.92
C VAL A 35 1.03 -3.30 -13.53
N TYR A 36 -0.18 -3.70 -13.19
CA TYR A 36 -0.74 -3.46 -11.86
C TYR A 36 -0.41 -4.62 -10.95
N GLY A 37 0.27 -4.29 -9.87
CA GLY A 37 0.43 -5.16 -8.74
C GLY A 37 -0.73 -5.01 -7.78
N GLN A 38 -1.29 -6.12 -7.30
CA GLN A 38 -2.26 -6.15 -6.22
C GLN A 38 -1.78 -7.07 -5.09
N PHE A 39 -1.76 -6.52 -3.88
CA PHE A 39 -1.47 -7.26 -2.67
C PHE A 39 -2.59 -7.08 -1.64
N ARG A 40 -3.10 -8.17 -1.07
CA ARG A 40 -4.12 -8.15 -0.03
C ARG A 40 -3.67 -8.86 1.21
N LEU A 41 -3.90 -8.20 2.33
CA LEU A 41 -3.53 -8.65 3.65
C LEU A 41 -4.74 -8.52 4.58
N ASN A 42 -5.10 -9.61 5.24
CA ASN A 42 -6.00 -9.56 6.39
C ASN A 42 -5.17 -9.52 7.66
N ILE A 43 -5.58 -8.70 8.63
CA ILE A 43 -4.98 -8.68 9.97
C ILE A 43 -6.06 -8.94 11.00
N SER A 44 -5.87 -10.03 11.74
CA SER A 44 -6.83 -10.54 12.71
C SER A 44 -6.50 -10.07 14.12
N PHE A 45 -7.45 -9.37 14.74
CA PHE A 45 -7.41 -8.97 16.14
C PHE A 45 -8.52 -9.68 16.92
N PRO A 46 -8.42 -9.81 18.24
CA PRO A 46 -9.44 -10.48 19.04
C PRO A 46 -10.85 -9.89 18.89
N ASP A 47 -10.97 -8.59 18.59
CA ASP A 47 -12.24 -7.86 18.51
C ASP A 47 -12.61 -7.38 17.09
N ARG A 48 -11.73 -7.52 16.09
CA ARG A 48 -12.01 -7.13 14.70
C ARG A 48 -11.00 -7.69 13.70
N GLU A 49 -11.35 -7.64 12.43
CA GLU A 49 -10.45 -7.89 11.31
C GLU A 49 -10.24 -6.61 10.52
N LEU A 50 -9.00 -6.33 10.12
CA LEU A 50 -8.67 -5.28 9.17
C LEU A 50 -8.30 -5.90 7.84
N LYS A 51 -8.83 -5.35 6.74
CA LYS A 51 -8.47 -5.78 5.39
C LYS A 51 -7.73 -4.69 4.67
N TRP A 52 -6.70 -5.10 3.97
CA TRP A 52 -5.81 -4.19 3.30
C TRP A 52 -5.69 -4.55 1.85
N ASP A 53 -5.74 -3.52 1.02
CA ASP A 53 -5.60 -3.67 -0.43
C ASP A 53 -4.57 -2.65 -0.91
N PHE A 54 -3.48 -3.15 -1.46
CA PHE A 54 -2.42 -2.36 -2.04
C PHE A 54 -2.49 -2.52 -3.56
N PHE A 55 -2.47 -1.40 -4.25
CA PHE A 55 -2.37 -1.35 -5.71
C PHE A 55 -1.18 -0.51 -6.12
N VAL A 56 -0.30 -1.04 -6.95
CA VAL A 56 0.90 -0.33 -7.41
C VAL A 56 1.05 -0.46 -8.92
N LYS A 57 1.42 0.63 -9.59
CA LYS A 57 1.79 0.61 -11.01
C LYS A 57 3.26 0.28 -11.15
N TYR A 58 3.56 -0.73 -11.95
CA TYR A 58 4.90 -1.20 -12.28
C TYR A 58 5.22 -1.02 -13.75
N ALA A 59 6.51 -0.88 -14.08
CA ALA A 59 6.95 -0.72 -15.47
C ALA A 59 6.93 -2.05 -16.24
N SER A 60 6.97 -3.19 -15.53
CA SER A 60 6.93 -4.51 -16.16
C SER A 60 6.40 -5.61 -15.23
N PHE A 61 6.09 -6.77 -15.81
CA PHE A 61 5.72 -7.97 -15.05
C PHE A 61 6.87 -8.51 -14.21
N ASP A 62 8.10 -8.35 -14.66
CA ASP A 62 9.27 -8.84 -13.92
C ASP A 62 9.49 -8.01 -12.66
N GLU A 63 9.37 -6.68 -12.79
CA GLU A 63 9.40 -5.79 -11.64
C GLU A 63 8.27 -6.14 -10.66
N CYS A 64 7.02 -6.23 -11.14
CA CYS A 64 5.88 -6.55 -10.30
C CYS A 64 6.05 -7.88 -9.56
N ARG A 65 6.48 -8.94 -10.26
CA ARG A 65 6.66 -10.28 -9.66
C ARG A 65 7.77 -10.30 -8.61
N GLN A 66 8.86 -9.57 -8.84
CA GLN A 66 9.95 -9.46 -7.87
C GLN A 66 9.47 -8.80 -6.56
N ARG A 67 8.62 -7.77 -6.65
CA ARG A 67 8.15 -7.03 -5.48
C ARG A 67 7.01 -7.74 -4.74
N ILE A 68 5.88 -7.94 -5.44
CA ILE A 68 4.65 -8.46 -4.85
C ILE A 68 4.71 -9.96 -4.60
N GLY A 69 5.36 -10.71 -5.49
CA GLY A 69 5.43 -12.16 -5.41
C GLY A 69 6.57 -12.69 -4.52
N GLY A 70 7.60 -11.88 -4.27
CA GLY A 70 8.78 -12.27 -3.50
C GLY A 70 8.85 -11.56 -2.15
N ASN A 71 9.20 -10.27 -2.18
CA ASN A 71 9.56 -9.52 -0.98
C ASN A 71 8.40 -9.41 0.02
N MET A 72 7.18 -9.14 -0.44
CA MET A 72 6.04 -8.87 0.46
C MET A 72 5.61 -10.09 1.30
N PRO A 73 5.45 -11.30 0.74
CA PRO A 73 5.20 -12.50 1.55
C PRO A 73 6.30 -12.80 2.56
N GLU A 74 7.58 -12.67 2.16
CA GLU A 74 8.74 -12.93 3.03
C GLU A 74 8.75 -11.99 4.24
N MET A 75 8.44 -10.71 4.04
CA MET A 75 8.35 -9.73 5.13
C MET A 75 7.24 -10.02 6.16
N LEU A 76 6.27 -10.85 5.80
CA LEU A 76 5.11 -11.16 6.63
C LEU A 76 5.15 -12.59 7.20
N GLU A 77 6.22 -13.35 6.94
CA GLU A 77 6.35 -14.75 7.36
C GLU A 77 6.22 -14.91 8.88
N ASP A 78 6.77 -13.97 9.66
CA ASP A 78 6.71 -13.96 11.13
C ASP A 78 5.46 -13.26 11.70
N CYS A 79 4.56 -12.77 10.86
CA CYS A 79 3.35 -12.10 11.34
C CYS A 79 2.20 -13.10 11.52
N GLU A 80 2.09 -13.68 12.73
CA GLU A 80 1.04 -14.67 13.06
C GLU A 80 -0.40 -14.14 12.93
N ILE A 81 -0.59 -12.82 13.02
CA ILE A 81 -1.89 -12.17 12.86
C ILE A 81 -2.19 -11.76 11.41
N CYS A 82 -1.25 -11.97 10.49
CA CYS A 82 -1.32 -11.56 9.11
C CYS A 82 -1.66 -12.75 8.20
N GLU A 83 -2.60 -12.55 7.28
CA GLU A 83 -2.92 -13.52 6.24
C GLU A 83 -2.86 -12.85 4.87
N VAL A 84 -1.92 -13.27 4.03
CA VAL A 84 -1.84 -12.83 2.64
C VAL A 84 -2.91 -13.54 1.83
N THR A 85 -3.97 -12.82 1.48
CA THR A 85 -5.12 -13.38 0.74
C THR A 85 -5.01 -13.19 -0.76
N ARG A 86 -4.12 -12.30 -1.22
CA ARG A 86 -3.85 -12.09 -2.64
C ARG A 86 -2.47 -11.48 -2.86
N SER A 87 -1.76 -11.98 -3.86
CA SER A 87 -0.53 -11.40 -4.39
C SER A 87 -0.53 -11.69 -5.89
N GLU A 88 -0.82 -10.68 -6.71
CA GLU A 88 -0.99 -10.86 -8.16
C GLU A 88 -0.45 -9.69 -8.98
N CYS A 89 0.04 -10.00 -10.18
CA CYS A 89 0.43 -9.04 -11.20
C CYS A 89 -0.50 -9.19 -12.40
N LYS A 90 -1.07 -8.09 -12.89
CA LYS A 90 -2.04 -8.11 -14.00
C LYS A 90 -1.94 -6.86 -14.86
N LYS A 91 -2.33 -6.99 -16.13
CA LYS A 91 -2.34 -5.86 -17.08
C LYS A 91 -3.54 -4.94 -16.88
N GLU A 92 -4.63 -5.47 -16.35
CA GLU A 92 -5.87 -4.73 -16.19
C GLU A 92 -6.40 -4.90 -14.77
N LEU A 93 -6.86 -3.79 -14.20
CA LEU A 93 -7.65 -3.75 -12.98
C LEU A 93 -9.13 -3.69 -13.36
N ASP A 94 -10.00 -4.23 -12.52
CA ASP A 94 -11.43 -4.01 -12.73
C ASP A 94 -11.80 -2.53 -12.59
N SER A 95 -12.99 -2.13 -13.04
CA SER A 95 -13.40 -0.74 -13.06
C SER A 95 -13.44 -0.08 -11.68
N ARG A 96 -13.69 -0.84 -10.61
CA ARG A 96 -13.70 -0.34 -9.23
C ARG A 96 -12.28 -0.15 -8.72
N GLN A 97 -11.37 -1.04 -9.05
CA GLN A 97 -9.95 -0.95 -8.72
C GLN A 97 -9.28 0.20 -9.49
N MET A 98 -9.57 0.35 -10.79
CA MET A 98 -9.11 1.49 -11.58
C MET A 98 -9.61 2.83 -11.04
N ALA A 99 -10.86 2.86 -10.55
CA ALA A 99 -11.43 4.06 -9.96
C ALA A 99 -10.63 4.59 -8.79
N MET A 100 -9.93 3.72 -8.04
CA MET A 100 -9.10 4.16 -6.91
C MET A 100 -8.05 5.16 -7.40
N PHE A 101 -7.36 4.90 -8.50
CA PHE A 101 -6.32 5.79 -9.03
C PHE A 101 -6.80 7.20 -9.44
N ARG A 102 -8.11 7.48 -9.45
CA ARG A 102 -8.67 8.84 -9.68
C ARG A 102 -8.56 9.77 -8.47
N ASN A 103 -8.17 9.25 -7.30
CA ASN A 103 -7.98 10.02 -6.07
C ASN A 103 -9.25 10.76 -5.61
N GLU A 104 -10.41 10.10 -5.71
CA GLU A 104 -11.70 10.60 -5.21
C GLU A 104 -11.92 10.17 -3.73
N PRO A 105 -12.54 11.00 -2.87
CA PRO A 105 -12.78 10.66 -1.46
C PRO A 105 -13.55 9.37 -1.26
N HIS A 106 -13.14 8.56 -0.27
CA HIS A 106 -13.79 7.29 0.07
C HIS A 106 -13.94 7.14 1.60
N PHE A 107 -14.85 6.28 2.05
CA PHE A 107 -15.13 6.07 3.49
C PHE A 107 -14.12 5.17 4.22
N VAL A 108 -13.00 4.85 3.58
CA VAL A 108 -11.95 3.96 4.09
C VAL A 108 -10.64 4.73 4.17
N THR A 109 -9.64 4.20 4.88
CA THR A 109 -8.31 4.82 4.84
C THR A 109 -7.76 4.71 3.44
N TYR A 110 -7.41 5.84 2.83
CA TYR A 110 -6.86 5.87 1.48
C TYR A 110 -5.59 6.72 1.45
N LEU A 111 -4.43 6.06 1.39
CA LEU A 111 -3.13 6.71 1.19
C LEU A 111 -2.73 6.54 -0.27
N ALA A 112 -2.58 7.66 -0.97
CA ALA A 112 -2.12 7.68 -2.35
C ALA A 112 -0.70 8.23 -2.44
N GLY A 113 0.17 7.49 -3.13
CA GLY A 113 1.51 7.92 -3.53
C GLY A 113 1.59 8.10 -5.04
N THR A 114 2.29 9.14 -5.47
CA THR A 114 2.65 9.37 -6.88
C THR A 114 4.15 9.45 -7.00
N ALA A 115 4.72 8.83 -8.03
CA ALA A 115 6.17 8.80 -8.19
C ALA A 115 6.75 10.21 -8.41
N GLY A 116 7.70 10.63 -7.57
CA GLY A 116 8.48 11.86 -7.72
C GLY A 116 9.79 11.66 -8.48
N ASN A 117 10.25 10.42 -8.61
CA ASN A 117 11.50 10.06 -9.29
C ASN A 117 11.45 8.61 -9.83
N GLY A 118 12.53 8.17 -10.47
CA GLY A 118 12.63 6.82 -11.04
C GLY A 118 12.66 5.68 -10.01
N THR A 119 12.92 5.98 -8.74
CA THR A 119 12.90 5.01 -7.63
C THR A 119 11.52 4.87 -6.98
N GLU A 120 10.54 5.69 -7.36
CA GLU A 120 9.22 5.69 -6.74
C GLU A 120 8.14 5.18 -7.69
N ARG A 121 7.04 4.65 -7.15
CA ARG A 121 5.88 4.17 -7.89
C ARG A 121 4.60 4.80 -7.43
N ASP A 122 3.67 4.90 -8.37
CA ASP A 122 2.27 5.20 -8.09
C ASP A 122 1.65 4.04 -7.31
N GLY A 123 1.43 4.25 -6.02
CA GLY A 123 0.85 3.26 -5.12
C GLY A 123 -0.40 3.78 -4.45
N ARG A 124 -1.32 2.88 -4.12
CA ARG A 124 -2.59 3.12 -3.43
C ARG A 124 -2.74 2.11 -2.32
N LEU A 125 -3.01 2.59 -1.12
CA LEU A 125 -3.27 1.75 0.05
C LEU A 125 -4.66 2.02 0.58
N ILE A 126 -5.44 0.95 0.71
CA ILE A 126 -6.80 0.96 1.23
C ILE A 126 -6.88 0.10 2.49
N ILE A 127 -7.47 0.64 3.56
CA ILE A 127 -7.69 -0.12 4.81
C ILE A 127 -9.17 -0.13 5.18
N TRP A 128 -9.76 -1.32 5.18
CA TRP A 128 -11.13 -1.63 5.59
C TRP A 128 -11.16 -2.06 7.06
N GLY A 129 -12.29 -1.84 7.72
CA GLY A 129 -12.51 -2.23 9.13
C GLY A 129 -12.13 -1.16 10.16
N LEU A 130 -11.72 0.03 9.69
CA LEU A 130 -11.49 1.22 10.53
C LEU A 130 -12.72 2.13 10.52
N SER A 131 -12.98 2.79 11.65
CA SER A 131 -13.88 3.95 11.68
C SER A 131 -13.24 5.16 10.98
N LYS A 132 -14.04 6.17 10.62
CA LYS A 132 -13.53 7.40 9.98
C LYS A 132 -12.42 8.07 10.80
N ALA A 133 -12.61 8.20 12.12
CA ALA A 133 -11.63 8.84 12.99
C ALA A 133 -10.31 8.04 13.06
N GLU A 134 -10.39 6.72 13.12
CA GLU A 134 -9.21 5.85 13.09
C GLU A 134 -8.50 5.91 11.74
N ALA A 135 -9.25 5.94 10.64
CA ALA A 135 -8.72 6.03 9.29
C ALA A 135 -7.93 7.33 9.08
N GLU A 136 -8.46 8.46 9.54
CA GLU A 136 -7.76 9.75 9.46
C GLU A 136 -6.48 9.77 10.30
N ILE A 137 -6.50 9.19 11.51
CA ILE A 137 -5.31 9.07 12.36
C ILE A 137 -4.28 8.17 11.69
N ALA A 138 -4.71 7.02 11.17
CA ALA A 138 -3.85 6.05 10.53
C ALA A 138 -3.16 6.65 9.31
N CYS A 139 -3.93 7.33 8.46
CA CYS A 139 -3.38 7.96 7.27
C CYS A 139 -2.37 9.06 7.60
N ARG A 140 -2.66 9.92 8.59
CA ARG A 140 -1.71 10.95 9.04
C ARG A 140 -0.42 10.36 9.63
N ALA A 141 -0.52 9.26 10.36
CA ALA A 141 0.64 8.55 10.89
C ALA A 141 1.50 7.98 9.75
N MET A 142 0.89 7.26 8.81
CA MET A 142 1.60 6.71 7.65
C MET A 142 2.20 7.82 6.77
N LEU A 143 1.49 8.92 6.53
CA LEU A 143 2.03 10.07 5.82
C LEU A 143 3.33 10.56 6.45
N LYS A 144 3.35 10.70 7.78
CA LYS A 144 4.53 11.15 8.49
C LYS A 144 5.71 10.18 8.35
N ASP A 145 5.45 8.89 8.42
CA ASP A 145 6.47 7.85 8.37
C ASP A 145 7.05 7.66 6.95
N VAL A 146 6.21 7.81 5.92
CA VAL A 146 6.62 7.63 4.52
C VAL A 146 7.22 8.91 3.92
N ALA A 147 6.72 10.10 4.32
CA ALA A 147 7.14 11.38 3.74
C ALA A 147 8.60 11.74 3.98
N THR A 148 9.27 11.15 4.98
CA THR A 148 10.70 11.42 5.22
C THR A 148 11.61 10.85 4.14
N HIS A 149 11.12 9.88 3.36
CA HIS A 149 11.91 9.14 2.37
C HIS A 149 11.32 9.18 0.96
N TYR A 150 10.18 9.85 0.77
CA TYR A 150 9.46 9.90 -0.50
C TYR A 150 9.46 11.33 -1.05
N SER A 151 9.97 11.50 -2.26
CA SER A 151 10.06 12.78 -2.98
C SER A 151 8.81 13.12 -3.78
N GLY A 152 8.01 12.12 -4.12
CA GLY A 152 6.72 12.28 -4.77
C GLY A 152 5.63 12.81 -3.84
N LYS A 153 4.42 12.95 -4.38
CA LYS A 153 3.27 13.41 -3.59
C LYS A 153 2.67 12.22 -2.84
N LEU A 154 2.54 12.36 -1.52
CA LEU A 154 1.71 11.50 -0.68
C LEU A 154 0.49 12.28 -0.19
N GLU A 155 -0.68 11.67 -0.25
CA GLU A 155 -1.92 12.30 0.20
C GLU A 155 -2.87 11.31 0.85
N CYS A 156 -3.53 11.80 1.92
CA CYS A 156 -4.73 11.17 2.46
C CYS A 156 -5.94 11.70 1.69
N ILE A 157 -6.73 10.79 1.14
CA ILE A 157 -7.91 11.09 0.32
C ILE A 157 -9.18 10.80 1.11
#